data_AF-A0A818Q2L5-F1
#
_entry.id   AF-A0A818Q2L5-F1
#
_cell.length_a   1.000
_cell.length_b   1.000
_cell.length_c   1.000
_cell.angle_alpha   90.00
_cell.angle_beta   90.00
_cell.angle_gamma   90.00
#
_symmetry.space_group_name_H-M   'P 1'
#
loop_
_entity.id
_entity.type
_entity.pdbx_description
1 polymer ?
#
loop_
_entity_poly.entity_id
_entity_poly.type
_entity_poly.pdbx_seq_one_letter_code
_entity_poly.pdbx_strand_id
1 'polypeptide(L)'
;MLEVQLSFAIVEASFNRLCSIVYHTKPFLRTRKWVTISIATQWAFGIILTIPIILFNESNCGEQLWKGIYKFMIVIIIPSIICLMNNIMIFKYARSSTNRVQTSLEDAKNNAHQRQHLSRRDLHLLRHMIVMFCIFVVGLSPIYLYSSIVVQFAFSSVIVSVFIILSLLSVLAVISNLFLYNHELRRYYREKIFHRH
;
A
#
# COMPACT_ATOMS: atom_id res chain seq x y z
N MET A 1 10.16 11.26 7.58
CA MET A 1 8.74 11.70 7.58
C MET A 1 8.04 11.26 6.30
N LEU A 2 8.54 11.62 5.11
CA LEU A 2 7.93 11.23 3.81
C LEU A 2 7.75 9.72 3.65
N GLU A 3 8.72 8.92 4.09
CA GLU A 3 8.69 7.46 3.95
C GLU A 3 7.59 6.79 4.80
N VAL A 4 7.33 7.35 6.00
CA VAL A 4 6.20 6.94 6.85
C VAL A 4 4.90 7.25 6.13
N GLN A 5 4.77 8.47 5.59
CA GLN A 5 3.57 8.88 4.84
C GLN A 5 3.35 7.97 3.62
N LEU A 6 4.41 7.62 2.89
CA LEU A 6 4.33 6.74 1.72
C LEU A 6 3.84 5.32 2.10
N SER A 7 4.38 4.75 3.18
CA SER A 7 3.99 3.41 3.65
C SER A 7 2.52 3.38 4.09
N PHE A 8 2.10 4.39 4.84
CA PHE A 8 0.72 4.51 5.29
C PHE A 8 -0.25 4.88 4.16
N ALA A 9 0.19 5.56 3.10
CA ALA A 9 -0.63 5.76 1.91
C ALA A 9 -0.97 4.43 1.20
N ILE A 10 -0.04 3.46 1.20
CA ILE A 10 -0.31 2.12 0.66
C ILE A 10 -1.30 1.36 1.54
N VAL A 11 -1.18 1.47 2.87
CA VAL A 11 -2.14 0.92 3.84
C VAL A 11 -3.52 1.51 3.62
N GLU A 12 -3.61 2.83 3.47
CA GLU A 12 -4.86 3.55 3.27
C GLU A 12 -5.52 3.18 1.93
N ALA A 13 -4.73 3.01 0.87
CA ALA A 13 -5.24 2.50 -0.41
C ALA A 13 -5.80 1.07 -0.27
N SER A 14 -5.11 0.20 0.49
CA SER A 14 -5.58 -1.15 0.79
C SER A 14 -6.86 -1.15 1.63
N PHE A 15 -6.96 -0.26 2.61
CA PHE A 15 -8.12 -0.12 3.49
C PHE A 15 -9.34 0.44 2.76
N ASN A 16 -9.19 1.52 2.00
CA ASN A 16 -10.28 2.07 1.17
C ASN A 16 -10.83 1.04 0.19
N ARG A 17 -9.95 0.19 -0.32
CA ARG A 17 -10.35 -0.90 -1.19
C ARG A 17 -11.10 -2.00 -0.45
N LEU A 18 -10.65 -2.39 0.74
CA LEU A 18 -11.39 -3.30 1.62
C LEU A 18 -12.80 -2.75 1.86
N CYS A 19 -12.92 -1.47 2.21
CA CYS A 19 -14.20 -0.78 2.38
C CYS A 19 -15.09 -0.88 1.14
N SER A 20 -14.54 -0.59 -0.05
CA SER A 20 -15.29 -0.61 -1.30
C SER A 20 -15.77 -2.01 -1.74
N ILE A 21 -15.00 -3.05 -1.45
CA ILE A 21 -15.31 -4.44 -1.84
C ILE A 21 -16.22 -5.11 -0.81
N VAL A 22 -15.81 -5.13 0.46
CA VAL A 22 -16.52 -5.86 1.52
C VAL A 22 -17.81 -5.15 1.91
N TYR A 23 -17.77 -3.82 2.02
CA TYR A 23 -18.90 -3.00 2.45
C TYR A 23 -19.56 -2.27 1.27
N HIS A 24 -19.70 -2.97 0.14
CA HIS A 24 -20.31 -2.41 -1.08
C HIS A 24 -21.74 -1.87 -0.88
N THR A 25 -22.45 -2.31 0.17
CA THR A 25 -23.79 -1.85 0.54
C THR A 25 -23.82 -0.48 1.20
N LYS A 26 -22.68 0.05 1.65
CA LYS A 26 -22.58 1.38 2.30
C LYS A 26 -22.08 2.42 1.30
N PRO A 27 -22.97 3.20 0.66
CA PRO A 27 -22.58 4.16 -0.39
C PRO A 27 -21.65 5.26 0.13
N PHE A 28 -21.75 5.60 1.42
CA PHE A 28 -20.89 6.59 2.08
C PHE A 28 -19.39 6.31 1.90
N LEU A 29 -18.98 5.04 2.01
CA LEU A 29 -17.57 4.62 1.92
C LEU A 29 -16.98 4.75 0.50
N ARG A 30 -17.81 5.03 -0.51
CA ARG A 30 -17.38 5.28 -1.89
C ARG A 30 -17.39 6.77 -2.26
N THR A 31 -17.83 7.63 -1.34
CA THR A 31 -17.91 9.07 -1.62
C THR A 31 -16.53 9.71 -1.60
N ARG A 32 -16.35 10.79 -2.37
CA ARG A 32 -15.13 11.61 -2.33
C ARG A 32 -14.85 12.14 -0.92
N LYS A 33 -15.89 12.44 -0.16
CA LYS A 33 -15.80 12.90 1.24
C LYS A 33 -15.09 11.88 2.12
N TRP A 34 -15.43 10.60 1.98
CA TRP A 34 -14.75 9.53 2.72
C TRP A 34 -13.26 9.47 2.38
N VAL A 35 -12.91 9.51 1.09
CA VAL A 35 -11.50 9.51 0.66
C VAL A 35 -10.73 10.71 1.25
N THR A 36 -11.33 11.90 1.28
CA THR A 36 -10.71 13.08 1.91
C THR A 36 -10.48 12.88 3.41
N ILE A 37 -11.47 12.34 4.13
CA ILE A 37 -11.36 12.05 5.56
C ILE A 37 -10.24 11.03 5.80
N SER A 38 -10.22 9.95 5.02
CA SER A 38 -9.18 8.93 5.00
C SER A 38 -7.78 9.50 4.84
N ILE A 39 -7.58 10.39 3.86
CA ILE A 39 -6.29 11.06 3.65
C ILE A 39 -5.95 11.93 4.87
N ALA A 40 -6.89 12.73 5.38
CA ALA A 40 -6.64 13.58 6.54
C ALA A 40 -6.24 12.75 7.78
N THR A 41 -6.91 11.62 8.01
CA THR A 41 -6.55 10.70 9.11
C THR A 41 -5.18 10.07 8.90
N GLN A 42 -4.83 9.70 7.66
CA GLN A 42 -3.53 9.12 7.32
C GLN A 42 -2.39 10.11 7.61
N TRP A 43 -2.57 11.39 7.30
CA TRP A 43 -1.60 12.44 7.64
C TRP A 43 -1.47 12.63 9.15
N ALA A 44 -2.59 12.72 9.87
CA ALA A 44 -2.59 12.88 11.32
C ALA A 44 -1.86 11.72 12.01
N PHE A 45 -2.16 10.47 11.63
CA PHE A 45 -1.46 9.29 12.13
C PHE A 45 0.04 9.33 11.80
N GLY A 46 0.39 9.68 10.57
CA GLY A 46 1.80 9.78 10.17
C GLY A 46 2.57 10.84 10.98
N ILE A 47 1.94 11.96 11.32
CA ILE A 47 2.55 12.98 12.20
C ILE A 47 2.72 12.42 13.60
N ILE A 48 1.67 11.84 14.19
CA ILE A 48 1.70 11.26 15.54
C ILE A 48 2.83 10.22 15.67
N LEU A 49 2.97 9.32 14.69
CA LEU A 49 4.02 8.30 14.68
C LEU A 49 5.43 8.86 14.49
N THR A 50 5.57 10.07 13.96
CA THR A 50 6.88 10.73 13.83
C THR A 50 7.31 11.51 15.07
N ILE A 51 6.41 11.82 15.99
CA ILE A 51 6.71 12.58 17.22
C ILE A 51 7.87 11.96 18.03
N PRO A 52 7.90 10.64 18.30
CA PRO A 52 9.00 10.02 19.05
C PRO A 52 10.34 10.06 18.31
N ILE A 53 10.34 10.24 16.99
CA ILE A 53 11.59 10.39 16.24
C ILE A 53 12.17 11.79 16.44
N ILE A 54 11.30 12.80 16.51
CA ILE A 54 11.66 14.22 16.61
C ILE A 54 12.07 14.58 18.05
N LEU A 55 11.32 14.11 19.05
CA LEU A 55 11.53 14.49 20.45
C LEU A 55 12.79 13.90 21.07
N PHE A 56 13.22 12.71 20.63
CA PHE A 56 14.36 12.00 21.22
C PHE A 56 15.70 12.41 20.58
N ASN A 57 15.90 13.69 20.28
CA ASN A 57 17.06 14.17 19.52
C ASN A 57 18.34 14.21 20.37
N GLU A 58 19.08 13.09 20.30
CA GLU A 58 20.52 12.92 20.46
C GLU A 58 21.17 13.22 21.83
N SER A 59 21.55 12.16 22.54
CA SER A 59 22.85 12.14 23.23
C SER A 59 23.47 10.75 23.43
N ASN A 60 22.69 9.66 23.35
CA ASN A 60 23.18 8.33 23.72
C ASN A 60 23.19 7.31 22.56
N CYS A 61 24.24 6.48 22.49
CA CYS A 61 24.38 5.40 21.49
C CYS A 61 23.17 4.43 21.48
N GLY A 62 22.57 4.15 22.64
CA GLY A 62 21.35 3.34 22.75
C GLY A 62 20.11 3.97 22.10
N GLU A 63 20.01 5.30 22.08
CA GLU A 63 18.89 6.02 21.46
C GLU A 63 18.92 5.92 19.94
N GLN A 64 20.11 5.79 19.33
CA GLN A 64 20.25 5.59 17.88
C GLN A 64 19.74 4.21 17.44
N LEU A 65 20.06 3.15 18.18
CA LEU A 65 19.55 1.81 17.90
C LEU A 65 18.03 1.75 18.03
N TRP A 66 17.48 2.31 19.12
CA TRP A 66 16.03 2.37 19.33
C TRP A 66 15.32 3.11 18.20
N LYS A 67 15.85 4.25 17.74
CA LYS A 67 15.30 4.99 16.59
C LYS A 67 15.32 4.17 15.31
N GLY A 68 16.38 3.42 15.04
CA GLY A 68 16.48 2.53 13.87
C GLY A 68 15.40 1.46 13.88
N ILE A 69 15.29 0.73 15.00
CA ILE A 69 14.26 -0.30 15.21
C ILE A 69 12.86 0.30 15.11
N TYR A 70 12.61 1.43 15.76
CA TYR A 70 11.31 2.10 15.73
C TYR A 70 10.92 2.50 14.29
N LYS A 71 11.84 3.08 13.52
CA LYS A 71 11.61 3.41 12.10
C LYS A 71 11.30 2.16 11.28
N PHE A 72 12.06 1.08 11.45
CA PHE A 72 11.80 -0.18 10.76
C PHE A 72 10.40 -0.73 11.08
N MET A 73 9.99 -0.68 12.35
CA MET A 73 8.68 -1.13 12.79
C MET A 73 7.54 -0.33 12.16
N ILE A 74 7.61 1.01 12.19
CA ILE A 74 6.53 1.88 11.68
C ILE A 74 6.48 1.95 10.15
N VAL A 75 7.62 1.83 9.45
CA VAL A 75 7.67 1.97 7.99
C VAL A 75 7.42 0.62 7.31
N ILE A 76 7.95 -0.48 7.88
CA ILE A 76 7.92 -1.79 7.22
C ILE A 76 6.93 -2.73 7.91
N ILE A 77 7.14 -3.05 9.19
CA ILE A 77 6.43 -4.15 9.85
C ILE A 77 4.94 -3.86 10.03
N ILE A 78 4.60 -2.71 10.62
CA ILE A 78 3.21 -2.34 10.90
C ILE A 78 2.40 -2.22 9.60
N PRO A 79 2.83 -1.45 8.58
CA PRO A 79 2.15 -1.40 7.29
C PRO A 79 1.99 -2.77 6.64
N SER A 80 3.01 -3.63 6.74
CA SER A 80 2.95 -5.01 6.20
C SER A 80 1.86 -5.85 6.83
N ILE A 81 1.77 -5.83 8.16
CA ILE A 81 0.74 -6.59 8.87
C ILE A 81 -0.65 -6.09 8.49
N ILE A 82 -0.87 -4.77 8.47
CA ILE A 82 -2.18 -4.19 8.14
C ILE A 82 -2.55 -4.49 6.68
N CYS A 83 -1.64 -4.30 5.74
CA CYS A 83 -1.86 -4.65 4.33
C CYS A 83 -2.16 -6.14 4.15
N LEU A 84 -1.43 -7.02 4.84
CA LEU A 84 -1.67 -8.47 4.80
C LEU A 84 -3.06 -8.81 5.35
N MET A 85 -3.44 -8.26 6.50
CA MET A 85 -4.76 -8.45 7.10
C MET A 85 -5.87 -8.01 6.14
N ASN A 86 -5.75 -6.82 5.55
CA ASN A 86 -6.71 -6.30 4.58
C ASN A 86 -6.82 -7.22 3.35
N ASN A 87 -5.69 -7.68 2.82
CA ASN A 87 -5.67 -8.58 1.66
C ASN A 87 -6.30 -9.94 1.98
N ILE A 88 -6.05 -10.50 3.17
CA ILE A 88 -6.68 -11.75 3.64
C ILE A 88 -8.20 -11.56 3.76
N MET A 89 -8.66 -10.44 4.31
CA MET A 89 -10.10 -10.15 4.43
C MET A 89 -10.77 -10.02 3.06
N ILE A 90 -10.16 -9.30 2.12
CA ILE A 90 -10.66 -9.18 0.73
C ILE A 90 -10.71 -10.57 0.09
N PHE A 91 -9.67 -11.39 0.25
CA PHE A 91 -9.62 -12.73 -0.32
C PHE A 91 -10.70 -13.65 0.26
N LYS A 92 -10.86 -13.67 1.59
CA LYS A 92 -11.92 -14.44 2.27
C LYS A 92 -13.31 -14.01 1.77
N TYR A 93 -13.54 -12.71 1.62
CA TYR A 93 -14.79 -12.18 1.09
C TYR A 93 -15.04 -12.60 -0.36
N ALA A 94 -14.04 -12.46 -1.25
CA ALA A 94 -14.14 -12.87 -2.65
C ALA A 94 -14.43 -14.37 -2.80
N ARG A 95 -13.77 -15.21 -1.99
CA ARG A 95 -14.01 -16.67 -1.97
C ARG A 95 -15.42 -16.99 -1.47
N SER A 96 -15.85 -16.37 -0.37
CA SER A 96 -17.21 -16.56 0.16
C SER A 96 -18.29 -16.12 -0.84
N SER A 97 -18.08 -15.01 -1.54
CA SER A 97 -18.98 -14.52 -2.57
C SER A 97 -19.08 -15.49 -3.76
N THR A 98 -17.94 -16.04 -4.21
CA THR A 98 -17.89 -17.02 -5.31
C THR A 98 -18.66 -18.30 -4.95
N ASN A 99 -18.47 -18.83 -3.73
CA ASN A 99 -19.15 -20.03 -3.27
C ASN A 99 -20.68 -19.82 -3.19
N ARG A 100 -21.15 -18.64 -2.76
CA ARG A 100 -22.59 -18.33 -2.68
C ARG A 100 -23.24 -18.24 -4.06
N VAL A 101 -22.51 -17.77 -5.07
CA VAL A 101 -23.03 -17.64 -6.44
C VAL A 101 -23.16 -19.00 -7.13
N GLN A 102 -22.28 -19.96 -6.85
CA GLN A 102 -22.39 -21.32 -7.40
C GLN A 102 -23.65 -22.05 -6.91
N THR A 103 -24.09 -21.82 -5.68
CA THR A 103 -25.34 -22.40 -5.15
C THR A 103 -26.62 -21.70 -5.62
N SER A 104 -26.53 -20.47 -6.15
CA SER A 104 -27.68 -19.72 -6.70
C SER A 104 -27.68 -19.66 -8.24
N LEU A 105 -26.81 -20.43 -8.89
CA LEU A 105 -26.63 -20.43 -10.34
C LEU A 105 -27.77 -21.16 -11.08
N GLU A 106 -28.60 -21.92 -10.36
CA GLU A 106 -29.78 -22.58 -10.93
C GLU A 106 -30.94 -21.59 -11.19
N ASP A 107 -31.01 -20.45 -10.49
CA ASP A 107 -32.17 -19.54 -10.56
C ASP A 107 -31.93 -18.16 -11.23
N ALA A 108 -30.67 -17.71 -11.43
CA ALA A 108 -30.38 -16.30 -11.77
C ALA A 108 -29.41 -16.09 -12.95
N LYS A 109 -29.71 -16.69 -14.11
CA LYS A 109 -28.86 -16.67 -15.32
C LYS A 109 -28.53 -15.27 -15.88
N ASN A 110 -29.38 -14.26 -15.67
CA ASN A 110 -29.20 -12.93 -16.27
C ASN A 110 -28.36 -11.94 -15.43
N ASN A 111 -28.29 -12.11 -14.10
CA ASN A 111 -27.51 -11.22 -13.21
C ASN A 111 -26.13 -11.81 -12.82
N ALA A 112 -25.91 -13.11 -13.07
CA ALA A 112 -24.67 -13.80 -12.71
C ALA A 112 -23.47 -13.31 -13.54
N HIS A 113 -23.62 -13.05 -14.83
CA HIS A 113 -22.52 -12.61 -15.70
C HIS A 113 -21.91 -11.26 -15.28
N GLN A 114 -22.74 -10.30 -14.84
CA GLN A 114 -22.25 -8.98 -14.43
C GLN A 114 -21.51 -9.01 -13.08
N ARG A 115 -21.97 -9.85 -12.14
CA ARG A 115 -21.28 -10.06 -10.84
C ARG A 115 -19.97 -10.83 -10.99
N GLN A 116 -19.92 -11.81 -11.88
CA GLN A 116 -18.73 -12.63 -12.13
C GLN A 116 -17.61 -11.84 -12.81
N HIS A 117 -17.96 -10.91 -13.71
CA HIS A 117 -16.99 -10.00 -14.35
C HIS A 117 -16.39 -8.99 -13.36
N LEU A 118 -17.19 -8.44 -12.44
CA LEU A 118 -16.70 -7.56 -11.37
C LEU A 118 -15.69 -8.27 -10.45
N SER A 119 -16.00 -9.51 -10.07
CA SER A 119 -15.12 -10.33 -9.20
C SER A 119 -13.74 -10.59 -9.82
N ARG A 120 -13.66 -10.89 -11.14
CA ARG A 120 -12.37 -11.10 -11.82
C ARG A 120 -11.50 -9.84 -11.87
N ARG A 121 -12.09 -8.69 -12.20
CA ARG A 121 -11.38 -7.41 -12.24
C ARG A 121 -10.82 -7.05 -10.86
N ASP A 122 -11.62 -7.24 -9.82
CA ASP A 122 -11.21 -6.96 -8.45
C ASP A 122 -10.11 -7.94 -8.01
N LEU A 123 -10.18 -9.22 -8.35
CA LEU A 123 -9.12 -10.17 -8.01
C LEU A 123 -7.80 -9.87 -8.74
N HIS A 124 -7.85 -9.45 -10.00
CA HIS A 124 -6.67 -8.99 -10.73
C HIS A 124 -6.02 -7.76 -10.06
N LEU A 125 -6.83 -6.76 -9.68
CA LEU A 125 -6.36 -5.58 -8.97
C LEU A 125 -5.77 -5.96 -7.59
N LEU A 126 -6.22 -7.06 -6.97
CA LEU A 126 -5.72 -7.56 -5.66
C LEU A 126 -4.32 -8.09 -5.81
N ARG A 127 -4.14 -8.98 -6.78
CA ARG A 127 -2.82 -9.51 -7.14
C ARG A 127 -1.84 -8.38 -7.43
N HIS A 128 -2.26 -7.39 -8.20
CA HIS A 128 -1.42 -6.24 -8.52
C HIS A 128 -1.01 -5.43 -7.28
N MET A 129 -1.95 -5.11 -6.39
CA MET A 129 -1.63 -4.39 -5.15
C MET A 129 -0.71 -5.18 -4.21
N ILE A 130 -0.85 -6.51 -4.14
CA ILE A 130 0.04 -7.37 -3.36
C ILE A 130 1.45 -7.31 -3.94
N VAL A 131 1.60 -7.46 -5.26
CA VAL A 131 2.92 -7.39 -5.94
C VAL A 131 3.59 -6.04 -5.67
N MET A 132 2.84 -4.95 -5.78
CA MET A 132 3.30 -3.59 -5.51
C MET A 132 3.79 -3.42 -4.07
N PHE A 133 3.03 -3.97 -3.13
CA PHE A 133 3.40 -3.96 -1.73
C PHE A 133 4.68 -4.77 -1.47
N CYS A 134 4.82 -5.95 -2.09
CA CYS A 134 6.03 -6.76 -1.98
C CYS A 134 7.26 -6.04 -2.56
N ILE A 135 7.14 -5.39 -3.72
CA ILE A 135 8.23 -4.60 -4.32
C ILE A 135 8.66 -3.48 -3.37
N PHE A 136 7.69 -2.78 -2.77
CA PHE A 136 7.94 -1.73 -1.79
C PHE A 136 8.68 -2.25 -0.55
N VAL A 137 8.19 -3.33 0.07
CA VAL A 137 8.81 -3.93 1.25
C VAL A 137 10.22 -4.42 0.95
N VAL A 138 10.41 -5.15 -0.15
CA VAL A 138 11.74 -5.68 -0.53
C VAL A 138 12.71 -4.55 -0.86
N GLY A 139 12.24 -3.47 -1.48
CA GLY A 139 13.08 -2.32 -1.82
C GLY A 139 13.55 -1.50 -0.62
N LEU A 140 12.66 -1.28 0.36
CA LEU A 140 12.96 -0.45 1.53
C LEU A 140 13.51 -1.22 2.73
N SER A 141 13.22 -2.50 2.89
CA SER A 141 13.70 -3.27 4.05
C SER A 141 15.23 -3.21 4.23
N PRO A 142 16.06 -3.35 3.17
CA PRO A 142 17.51 -3.34 3.33
C PRO A 142 18.07 -2.05 3.93
N ILE A 143 17.53 -0.88 3.56
CA ILE A 143 18.02 0.41 4.06
C ILE A 143 17.67 0.64 5.54
N TYR A 144 16.49 0.18 5.98
CA TYR A 144 16.09 0.30 7.39
C TYR A 144 16.70 -0.79 8.29
N LEU A 145 16.88 -2.01 7.76
CA LEU A 145 17.64 -3.05 8.44
C LEU A 145 19.09 -2.61 8.63
N TYR A 146 19.69 -2.02 7.59
CA TYR A 146 21.02 -1.41 7.67
C TYR A 146 21.07 -0.38 8.80
N SER A 147 20.17 0.62 8.82
CA SER A 147 20.12 1.63 9.89
C SER A 147 19.95 1.04 11.30
N SER A 148 19.42 -0.18 11.43
CA SER A 148 19.26 -0.87 12.72
C SER A 148 20.49 -1.70 13.11
N ILE A 149 21.28 -2.16 12.14
CA ILE A 149 22.41 -3.08 12.33
C ILE A 149 23.77 -2.37 12.32
N VAL A 150 23.89 -1.19 11.70
CA VAL A 150 25.14 -0.41 11.57
C VAL A 150 25.83 -0.09 12.88
N VAL A 151 25.07 0.03 13.98
CA VAL A 151 25.64 0.22 15.31
C VAL A 151 26.58 -0.95 15.69
N GLN A 152 26.42 -2.12 15.06
CA GLN A 152 27.18 -3.34 15.36
C GLN A 152 28.20 -3.72 14.27
N PHE A 153 28.06 -3.25 13.03
CA PHE A 153 28.91 -3.68 11.90
C PHE A 153 29.29 -2.53 10.97
N ALA A 154 30.58 -2.43 10.65
CA ALA A 154 31.10 -1.50 9.64
C ALA A 154 30.91 -2.09 8.23
N PHE A 155 29.88 -1.63 7.52
CA PHE A 155 29.66 -1.99 6.12
C PHE A 155 30.43 -1.06 5.18
N SER A 156 30.75 -1.54 3.97
CA SER A 156 31.32 -0.70 2.92
C SER A 156 30.31 0.32 2.40
N SER A 157 30.80 1.52 2.05
CA SER A 157 29.98 2.60 1.46
C SER A 157 29.23 2.15 0.20
N VAL A 158 29.82 1.24 -0.58
CA VAL A 158 29.23 0.66 -1.79
C VAL A 158 27.92 -0.07 -1.49
N ILE A 159 27.85 -0.87 -0.42
CA ILE A 159 26.64 -1.61 -0.04
C ILE A 159 25.51 -0.64 0.30
N VAL A 160 25.83 0.45 1.00
CA VAL A 160 24.86 1.50 1.34
C VAL A 160 24.30 2.16 0.09
N SER A 161 25.16 2.50 -0.88
CA SER A 161 24.74 3.07 -2.16
C SER A 161 23.81 2.12 -2.93
N VAL A 162 24.11 0.82 -2.94
CA VAL A 162 23.24 -0.19 -3.55
C VAL A 162 21.86 -0.23 -2.88
N PHE A 163 21.78 -0.19 -1.55
CA PHE A 163 20.50 -0.17 -0.84
C PHE A 163 19.69 1.10 -1.10
N ILE A 164 20.34 2.26 -1.21
CA ILE A 164 19.69 3.52 -1.57
C ILE A 164 19.11 3.43 -2.99
N ILE A 165 19.90 2.96 -3.97
CA ILE A 165 19.45 2.80 -5.36
C ILE A 165 18.27 1.83 -5.43
N LEU A 166 18.35 0.70 -4.72
CA LEU A 166 17.27 -0.28 -4.66
C LEU A 166 15.98 0.32 -4.09
N SER A 167 16.08 1.10 -3.01
CA SER A 167 14.96 1.84 -2.43
C SER A 167 14.33 2.80 -3.44
N LEU A 168 15.15 3.62 -4.13
CA LEU A 168 14.67 4.56 -5.14
C LEU A 168 13.97 3.86 -6.31
N LEU A 169 14.56 2.77 -6.81
CA LEU A 169 13.96 1.96 -7.88
C LEU A 169 12.62 1.35 -7.45
N SER A 170 12.49 0.94 -6.18
CA SER A 170 11.23 0.39 -5.67
C SER A 170 10.12 1.44 -5.62
N VAL A 171 10.43 2.66 -5.17
CA VAL A 171 9.47 3.79 -5.16
C VAL A 171 9.09 4.17 -6.59
N LEU A 172 10.07 4.24 -7.50
CA LEU A 172 9.81 4.51 -8.92
C LEU A 172 8.93 3.44 -9.55
N ALA A 173 9.15 2.16 -9.24
CA ALA A 173 8.31 1.07 -9.70
C ALA A 173 6.87 1.20 -9.18
N VAL A 174 6.69 1.62 -7.92
CA VAL A 174 5.37 1.88 -7.35
C VAL A 174 4.67 3.04 -8.06
N ILE A 175 5.36 4.15 -8.32
CA ILE A 175 4.79 5.31 -9.03
C ILE A 175 4.44 4.93 -10.47
N SER A 176 5.35 4.25 -11.17
CA SER A 176 5.17 3.84 -12.56
C SER A 176 3.99 2.90 -12.72
N ASN A 177 3.84 1.92 -11.82
CA ASN A 177 2.69 1.03 -11.84
C ASN A 177 1.38 1.75 -11.49
N LEU A 178 1.38 2.71 -10.57
CA LEU A 178 0.20 3.53 -10.30
C LEU A 178 -0.26 4.28 -11.56
N PHE A 179 0.70 4.83 -12.31
CA PHE A 179 0.45 5.52 -13.58
C PHE A 179 -0.06 4.55 -14.66
N LEU A 180 0.60 3.41 -14.83
CA LEU A 180 0.26 2.41 -15.85
C LEU A 180 -1.10 1.75 -15.62
N TYR A 181 -1.54 1.56 -14.38
CA TYR A 181 -2.79 0.85 -14.09
C TYR A 181 -4.00 1.77 -13.91
N ASN A 182 -3.80 3.08 -13.82
CA ASN A 182 -4.92 4.02 -13.78
C ASN A 182 -5.46 4.28 -15.19
N HIS A 183 -6.53 3.56 -15.55
CA HIS A 183 -7.18 3.68 -16.86
C HIS A 183 -7.63 5.12 -17.17
N GLU A 184 -8.24 5.81 -16.20
CA GLU A 184 -8.69 7.21 -16.35
C GLU A 184 -7.51 8.13 -16.64
N LEU A 185 -6.38 7.94 -15.93
CA LEU A 185 -5.17 8.73 -16.14
C LEU A 185 -4.58 8.47 -17.53
N ARG A 186 -4.47 7.21 -17.95
CA ARG A 186 -3.98 6.86 -19.28
C ARG A 186 -4.88 7.40 -20.38
N ARG A 187 -6.19 7.35 -20.19
CA ARG A 187 -7.18 7.90 -21.12
C ARG A 187 -7.01 9.41 -21.23
N TYR A 188 -6.94 10.12 -20.10
CA TYR A 188 -6.70 11.56 -20.07
C TYR A 188 -5.39 11.96 -20.76
N TYR A 189 -4.29 11.26 -20.48
CA TYR A 189 -3.01 11.53 -21.12
C TYR A 189 -3.05 11.23 -22.62
N ARG A 190 -3.69 10.15 -23.04
CA ARG A 190 -3.88 9.83 -24.46
C ARG A 190 -4.70 10.91 -25.15
N GLU A 191 -5.83 11.31 -24.59
CA GLU A 191 -6.70 12.34 -25.15
C GLU A 191 -6.03 13.72 -25.20
N LYS A 192 -5.20 14.10 -24.22
CA LYS A 192 -4.60 15.44 -24.18
C LYS A 192 -3.27 15.56 -24.92
N ILE A 193 -2.47 14.49 -24.97
CA ILE A 193 -1.15 14.50 -25.63
C ILE A 193 -1.27 14.05 -27.08
N PHE A 194 -2.10 13.05 -27.41
CA PHE A 194 -2.16 12.50 -28.78
C PHE A 194 -3.23 13.13 -29.68
N HIS A 195 -4.19 13.92 -29.16
CA HIS A 195 -5.12 14.73 -30.00
C HIS A 195 -4.67 16.18 -30.21
N ARG A 196 -3.40 16.51 -29.94
CA ARG A 196 -2.81 17.81 -30.30
C ARG A 196 -1.96 17.79 -31.57
N HIS A 197 -2.02 16.69 -32.34
CA HIS A 197 -1.45 16.60 -33.68
C HIS A 197 -2.52 16.21 -34.68
#